data_AF-A0A392R885-F1
#
_entry.id   AF-A0A392R885-F1
#
_cell.length_a   1.000
_cell.length_b   1.000
_cell.length_c   1.000
_cell.angle_alpha   90.00
_cell.angle_beta   90.00
_cell.angle_gamma   90.00
#
_symmetry.space_group_name_H-M   'P 1'
#
loop_
_entity.id
_entity.type
_entity.pdbx_description
1 polymer ?
#
loop_
_entity_poly.entity_id
_entity_poly.type
_entity_poly.pdbx_seq_one_letter_code
_entity_poly.pdbx_strand_id
1 'polypeptide(L)'
;MASLSSFVTLVILIVGGIFVHEIEAIPRSFFVFGDSLVDNGNNNYLATTARADAPPYGIDYAPSHRPTGRFSNGYNIPDLIS
;
A
#
# COMPACT_ATOMS: atom_id res chain seq x y z
N MET A 1 19.37 -20.92 -40.71
CA MET A 1 19.44 -19.49 -41.10
C MET A 1 18.09 -18.88 -40.79
N ALA A 2 18.02 -17.91 -39.88
CA ALA A 2 16.77 -17.23 -39.56
C ALA A 2 16.31 -16.42 -40.80
N SER A 3 15.05 -16.56 -41.21
CA SER A 3 14.51 -15.84 -42.37
C SER A 3 14.32 -14.35 -42.04
N LEU A 4 14.38 -13.47 -43.04
CA LEU A 4 14.10 -12.03 -42.86
C LEU A 4 12.75 -11.79 -42.17
N SER A 5 11.75 -12.63 -42.46
CA SER A 5 10.45 -12.60 -41.80
C SER A 5 10.54 -12.84 -40.28
N SER A 6 11.41 -13.76 -39.84
CA SER A 6 11.58 -14.04 -38.41
C SER A 6 12.20 -12.86 -37.64
N PHE A 7 13.10 -12.10 -38.27
CA PHE A 7 13.67 -10.88 -37.67
C PHE A 7 12.64 -9.75 -37.59
N VAL A 8 11.84 -9.55 -38.65
CA VAL A 8 10.79 -8.53 -38.67
C VAL A 8 9.74 -8.81 -37.60
N THR A 9 9.31 -10.08 -37.47
CA THR A 9 8.36 -10.48 -36.43
C THR A 9 8.93 -10.21 -35.02
N LEU A 10 10.21 -10.54 -34.79
CA LEU A 10 10.85 -10.29 -33.50
C LEU A 10 10.91 -8.79 -33.16
N VAL A 11 11.26 -7.94 -34.13
CA VAL A 11 11.29 -6.48 -33.93
C VAL A 11 9.90 -5.94 -33.61
N ILE A 12 8.85 -6.40 -34.31
CA ILE A 12 7.47 -5.99 -34.03
C ILE A 12 7.05 -6.39 -32.61
N LEU A 13 7.43 -7.60 -32.15
CA LEU A 13 7.12 -8.05 -30.79
C LEU A 13 7.84 -7.23 -29.72
N ILE A 14 9.11 -6.90 -29.94
CA ILE A 14 9.90 -6.08 -29.00
C ILE A 14 9.32 -4.66 -28.93
N VAL A 15 9.07 -4.05 -30.09
CA VAL A 15 8.52 -2.69 -30.17
C VAL A 15 7.11 -2.65 -29.57
N GLY A 16 6.26 -3.63 -29.90
CA GLY A 16 4.93 -3.78 -29.31
C GLY A 16 4.97 -3.95 -27.79
N GLY A 17 5.90 -4.75 -27.27
CA GLY A 17 6.09 -4.94 -25.82
C GLY A 17 6.55 -3.68 -25.08
N ILE A 18 7.39 -2.85 -25.72
CA ILE A 18 7.82 -1.55 -25.15
C ILE A 18 6.64 -0.55 -25.08
N PHE A 19 5.69 -0.64 -26.04
CA PHE A 19 4.52 0.23 -26.09
C PHE A 19 3.32 -0.28 -25.25
N VAL A 20 3.43 -1.42 -24.57
CA VAL A 20 2.45 -1.81 -23.56
C VAL A 20 2.63 -0.88 -22.37
N HIS A 21 1.87 0.20 -22.34
CA HIS A 21 1.71 1.00 -21.13
C HIS A 21 1.01 0.13 -20.09
N GLU A 22 1.60 -0.02 -18.90
CA GLU A 22 0.85 -0.57 -17.77
C GLU A 22 -0.33 0.39 -17.54
N ILE A 23 -1.56 -0.13 -17.69
CA ILE A 23 -2.75 0.58 -17.23
C ILE A 23 -2.66 0.52 -15.71
N GLU A 24 -2.04 1.54 -15.11
CA GLU A 24 -2.02 1.67 -13.67
C GLU A 24 -3.46 1.85 -13.21
N ALA A 25 -3.99 0.87 -12.47
CA ALA A 25 -5.32 0.95 -11.93
C ALA A 25 -5.37 2.16 -11.00
N ILE A 26 -6.28 3.11 -11.26
CA ILE A 26 -6.47 4.26 -10.39
C ILE A 26 -6.81 3.73 -9.00
N PRO A 27 -6.01 4.01 -7.95
CA PRO A 27 -6.30 3.53 -6.62
C PRO A 27 -7.65 4.10 -6.17
N ARG A 28 -8.54 3.22 -5.69
CA ARG A 28 -9.86 3.63 -5.22
C ARG A 28 -9.75 4.20 -3.82
N SER A 29 -10.01 5.50 -3.67
CA SER A 29 -10.16 6.11 -2.36
C SER A 29 -11.43 5.62 -1.67
N PHE A 30 -11.35 5.32 -0.38
CA PHE A 30 -12.51 5.02 0.45
C PHE A 30 -12.42 5.77 1.77
N PHE A 31 -13.58 6.03 2.36
CA PHE A 31 -13.70 6.60 3.69
C PHE A 31 -13.84 5.47 4.71
N VAL A 32 -13.08 5.56 5.79
CA VAL A 32 -13.04 4.55 6.84
C VAL A 32 -13.71 5.13 8.09
N PHE A 33 -14.76 4.47 8.56
CA PHE A 33 -15.48 4.83 9.77
C PHE A 33 -15.44 3.65 10.73
N GLY A 34 -15.22 3.92 12.02
CA GLY A 34 -15.20 2.87 13.04
C GLY A 34 -14.57 3.36 14.34
N ASP A 35 -13.99 2.42 15.07
CA ASP A 35 -13.37 2.62 16.38
C ASP A 35 -11.85 2.38 16.33
N SER A 36 -11.26 1.99 17.47
CA SER A 36 -9.85 1.61 17.61
C SER A 36 -9.34 0.64 16.53
N LEU A 37 -10.18 -0.26 16.00
CA LEU A 37 -9.77 -1.25 14.99
C LEU A 37 -9.38 -0.63 13.65
N VAL A 38 -9.80 0.60 13.40
CA VAL A 38 -9.52 1.34 12.16
C VAL A 38 -8.85 2.69 12.41
N ASP A 39 -8.65 3.07 13.68
CA ASP A 39 -7.92 4.30 14.03
C ASP A 39 -6.44 4.16 13.64
N ASN A 40 -5.94 5.13 12.89
CA ASN A 40 -4.55 5.24 12.46
C ASN A 40 -3.78 6.36 13.18
N GLY A 41 -4.33 6.88 14.28
CA GLY A 41 -3.74 7.94 15.10
C GLY A 41 -4.58 9.21 15.20
N ASN A 42 -5.85 9.18 14.76
CA ASN A 42 -6.78 10.30 14.91
C ASN A 42 -6.93 10.71 16.38
N ASN A 43 -6.94 9.74 17.29
CA ASN A 43 -7.04 10.02 18.73
C ASN A 43 -5.84 10.81 19.31
N ASN A 44 -4.70 10.87 18.63
CA ASN A 44 -3.56 11.68 19.08
C ASN A 44 -3.86 13.20 19.01
N TYR A 45 -4.91 13.58 18.29
CA TYR A 45 -5.35 14.97 18.12
C TYR A 45 -6.60 15.32 18.95
N LEU A 46 -7.09 14.39 19.78
CA LEU A 46 -8.29 14.57 20.59
C LEU A 46 -7.96 14.60 22.09
N ALA A 47 -8.80 15.27 22.88
CA ALA A 47 -8.74 15.28 24.33
C ALA A 47 -9.29 13.97 24.93
N THR A 48 -8.62 12.85 24.66
CA THR A 48 -8.97 11.49 25.10
C THR A 48 -7.80 10.82 25.81
N THR A 49 -8.05 9.77 26.59
CA THR A 49 -7.00 8.88 27.11
C THR A 49 -6.79 7.65 26.23
N ALA A 50 -7.71 7.37 25.31
CA ALA A 50 -7.60 6.28 24.36
C ALA A 50 -6.61 6.65 23.25
N ARG A 51 -5.31 6.48 23.50
CA ARG A 51 -4.24 6.69 22.52
C ARG A 51 -3.37 5.45 22.40
N ALA A 52 -2.92 5.18 21.17
CA ALA A 52 -1.99 4.11 20.85
C ALA A 52 -0.62 4.68 20.42
N ASP A 53 -0.13 5.65 21.18
CA ASP A 53 1.10 6.41 20.98
C ASP A 53 2.26 5.93 21.90
N ALA A 54 2.08 4.81 22.60
CA ALA A 54 3.05 4.22 23.51
C ALA A 54 3.18 2.69 23.30
N PRO A 55 4.26 2.04 23.80
CA PRO A 55 4.35 0.58 23.81
C PRO A 55 3.14 -0.06 24.53
N PRO A 56 2.66 -1.24 24.08
CA PRO A 56 3.27 -2.14 23.11
C PRO A 56 2.91 -1.87 21.63
N TYR A 57 2.23 -0.77 21.31
CA TYR A 57 1.77 -0.52 19.94
C TYR A 57 2.93 -0.26 18.97
N GLY A 58 2.77 -0.73 17.74
CA GLY A 58 3.74 -0.52 16.66
C GLY A 58 5.03 -1.34 16.74
N ILE A 59 5.15 -2.32 17.64
CA ILE A 59 6.37 -3.14 17.76
C ILE A 59 6.70 -3.97 16.52
N ASP A 60 5.69 -4.37 15.74
CA ASP A 60 5.84 -5.13 14.49
C ASP A 60 5.77 -4.19 13.25
N TYR A 61 5.63 -2.87 13.45
CA TYR A 61 5.53 -1.89 12.38
C TYR A 61 6.92 -1.57 11.80
N ALA A 62 7.41 -2.45 10.93
CA ALA A 62 8.68 -2.27 10.24
C ALA A 62 8.62 -1.13 9.20
N PRO A 63 9.72 -0.36 9.01
CA PRO A 63 11.02 -0.47 9.68
C PRO A 63 11.09 0.29 11.02
N SER A 64 10.06 1.08 11.36
CA SER A 64 10.15 2.04 12.47
C SER A 64 10.12 1.41 13.86
N HIS A 65 9.41 0.28 14.03
CA HIS A 65 9.15 -0.41 15.30
C HIS A 65 8.69 0.56 16.41
N ARG A 66 7.87 1.55 16.04
CA ARG A 66 7.42 2.65 16.90
C ARG A 66 5.89 2.74 16.90
N PRO A 67 5.28 3.22 17.99
CA PRO A 67 3.85 3.50 18.02
C PRO A 67 3.45 4.46 16.90
N THR A 68 2.40 4.09 16.16
CA THR A 68 1.90 4.90 15.03
C THR A 68 0.55 5.56 15.32
N GLY A 69 -0.05 5.28 16.49
CA GLY A 69 -1.44 5.66 16.78
C GLY A 69 -2.48 4.60 16.39
N ARG A 70 -2.04 3.47 15.78
CA ARG A 70 -2.88 2.28 15.57
C ARG A 70 -2.95 1.45 16.84
N PHE A 71 -4.14 1.02 17.24
CA PHE A 71 -4.35 0.07 18.34
C PHE A 71 -3.96 -1.37 17.94
N SER A 72 -2.75 -1.53 17.39
CA SER A 72 -2.18 -2.77 16.88
C SER A 72 -0.64 -2.71 16.99
N ASN A 73 0.02 -3.85 16.85
CA ASN A 73 1.48 -3.90 16.73
C ASN A 73 1.96 -3.45 15.34
N GLY A 74 1.07 -3.34 14.36
CA GLY A 74 1.40 -3.06 12.96
C GLY A 74 0.25 -2.38 12.20
N TYR A 75 0.03 -2.83 10.98
CA TYR A 75 -1.08 -2.37 10.14
C TYR A 75 -2.45 -2.83 10.67
N ASN A 76 -3.46 -1.98 10.47
CA ASN A 76 -4.86 -2.32 10.63
C ASN A 76 -5.44 -2.74 9.27
N ILE A 77 -6.66 -3.30 9.27
CA ILE A 77 -7.31 -3.76 8.03
C ILE A 77 -7.34 -2.69 6.93
N PRO A 78 -7.67 -1.41 7.21
CA PRO A 78 -7.67 -0.37 6.18
C PRO A 78 -6.32 -0.21 5.47
N ASP A 79 -5.20 -0.38 6.17
CA ASP A 79 -3.87 -0.25 5.57
C ASP A 79 -3.53 -1.40 4.62
N LEU A 80 -4.20 -2.56 4.78
CA LEU A 80 -4.00 -3.73 3.92
C LEU A 80 -4.84 -3.66 2.64
N ILE A 81 -5.90 -2.85 2.64
CA ILE A 81 -6.83 -2.72 1.52
C ILE A 81 -6.79 -1.35 0.84
N SER A 82 -5.98 -0.41 1.37
CA SER A 82 -5.71 0.91 0.80
C SER A 82 -4.65 0.86 -0.28
#